data_AF-A0A4Y9MVM3-F1
#
_entry.id   AF-A0A4Y9MVM3-F1
#
_cell.length_a   1.000
_cell.length_b   1.000
_cell.length_c   1.000
_cell.angle_alpha   90.00
_cell.angle_beta   90.00
_cell.angle_gamma   90.00
#
_symmetry.space_group_name_H-M   'P 1'
#
loop_
_entity.id
_entity.type
_entity.pdbx_description
1 polymer ?
#
loop_
_entity_poly.entity_id
_entity_poly.type
_entity_poly.pdbx_seq_one_letter_code
_entity_poly.pdbx_strand_id
1 'polypeptide(L)'
;MSATSTPHPPQLSLPGQVHAAEGPLDMSGTYVMHHAFRRDLDRFAAAVRATPPQDAAVWRALAGRWQRFAMVPHHHHTTEDADIWPLLLAHADVSGDARACETLGAMAAEHGTLDPQLAACGEGFATMARSPDARVRDRLAEDVATLRDGLHHHLAHEESAVLPLAQQHLSRAEWATAEDAAKKACAPREPGVLVPWAADGLDRASLDRAFAGAGPVFRILYRLTRGRFARRADRVRLQQGPPCPPPLVEGPRPPHPSQARDGTLQEGRQPRLPRKASVTSTATLLDCPPSTRTAKARSPCGPPSW
;
A
#
# COMPACT_ATOMS: atom_id res chain seq x y z
N MET A 1 -40.39 11.74 3.27
CA MET A 1 -38.96 12.07 3.31
C MET A 1 -38.44 12.00 1.90
N SER A 2 -38.33 13.13 1.21
CA SER A 2 -37.81 13.18 -0.16
C SER A 2 -36.30 12.95 -0.08
N ALA A 3 -35.82 11.83 -0.65
CA ALA A 3 -34.39 11.64 -0.87
C ALA A 3 -33.94 12.73 -1.86
N THR A 4 -33.19 13.70 -1.39
CA THR A 4 -32.41 14.59 -2.25
C THR A 4 -31.47 13.71 -3.07
N SER A 5 -31.82 13.47 -4.34
CA SER A 5 -30.95 12.81 -5.30
C SER A 5 -29.68 13.65 -5.39
N THR A 6 -28.56 13.14 -4.88
CA THR A 6 -27.27 13.78 -5.06
C THR A 6 -26.99 13.87 -6.57
N PRO A 7 -26.56 15.03 -7.08
CA PRO A 7 -26.33 15.23 -8.52
C PRO A 7 -25.07 14.52 -9.05
N HIS A 8 -24.33 13.87 -8.15
CA HIS A 8 -23.08 13.16 -8.44
C HIS A 8 -23.19 11.68 -8.09
N PRO A 9 -22.37 10.82 -8.74
CA PRO A 9 -22.35 9.40 -8.41
C PRO A 9 -21.93 9.21 -6.93
N PRO A 10 -22.57 8.28 -6.19
CA PRO A 10 -22.17 8.00 -4.82
C PRO A 10 -20.74 7.43 -4.82
N GLN A 11 -19.87 7.87 -3.92
CA GLN A 11 -18.51 7.34 -3.85
C GLN A 11 -18.43 6.08 -2.99
N LEU A 12 -17.42 5.24 -3.24
CA LEU A 12 -17.11 4.12 -2.36
C LEU A 12 -16.42 4.62 -1.09
N SER A 13 -16.69 3.93 0.02
CA SER A 13 -15.96 4.08 1.28
C SER A 13 -15.56 2.69 1.76
N LEU A 14 -14.29 2.33 1.58
CA LEU A 14 -13.75 1.00 1.87
C LEU A 14 -12.91 1.01 3.16
N PRO A 15 -12.70 -0.15 3.82
CA PRO A 15 -11.84 -0.21 5.00
C PRO A 15 -10.44 0.36 4.75
N GLY A 16 -9.98 1.21 5.66
CA GLY A 16 -8.67 1.88 5.56
C GLY A 16 -8.62 3.12 4.66
N GLN A 17 -9.70 3.41 3.93
CA GLN A 17 -9.87 4.67 3.21
C GLN A 17 -10.09 5.81 4.21
N VAL A 18 -9.45 6.95 4.00
CA VAL A 18 -9.56 8.10 4.94
C VAL A 18 -10.55 9.15 4.47
N HIS A 19 -10.86 9.19 3.19
CA HIS A 19 -11.78 10.16 2.62
C HIS A 19 -12.47 9.62 1.37
N ALA A 20 -13.74 9.98 1.18
CA ALA A 20 -14.51 9.73 -0.03
C ALA A 20 -14.85 11.09 -0.66
N ALA A 21 -14.03 11.51 -1.62
CA ALA A 21 -14.17 12.81 -2.30
C ALA A 21 -15.45 12.88 -3.13
N GLU A 22 -16.47 13.54 -2.59
CA GLU A 22 -17.74 13.77 -3.28
C GLU A 22 -17.56 14.74 -4.45
N GLY A 23 -18.24 14.45 -5.56
CA GLY A 23 -18.15 15.26 -6.77
C GLY A 23 -18.50 14.48 -8.03
N PRO A 24 -18.51 15.14 -9.20
CA PRO A 24 -19.05 14.58 -10.42
C PRO A 24 -18.31 13.33 -10.91
N LEU A 25 -17.03 13.16 -10.60
CA LEU A 25 -16.20 12.07 -11.09
C LEU A 25 -16.52 10.77 -10.33
N ASP A 26 -16.53 9.65 -11.04
CA ASP A 26 -16.61 8.34 -10.40
C ASP A 26 -15.21 7.88 -10.00
N MET A 27 -14.89 7.94 -8.71
CA MET A 27 -13.58 7.55 -8.17
C MET A 27 -13.53 6.08 -7.73
N SER A 28 -14.57 5.28 -8.05
CA SER A 28 -14.68 3.90 -7.55
C SER A 28 -13.50 3.02 -7.98
N GLY A 29 -12.97 3.24 -9.19
CA GLY A 29 -11.79 2.53 -9.68
C GLY A 29 -10.59 2.75 -8.76
N THR A 30 -10.27 4.01 -8.48
CA THR A 30 -9.19 4.43 -7.59
C THR A 30 -9.32 3.80 -6.19
N TYR A 31 -10.47 3.97 -5.53
CA TYR A 31 -10.66 3.41 -4.18
C TYR A 31 -10.54 1.88 -4.13
N VAL A 32 -11.05 1.18 -5.15
CA VAL A 32 -10.92 -0.29 -5.24
C VAL A 32 -9.45 -0.70 -5.37
N MET A 33 -8.65 0.03 -6.14
CA MET A 33 -7.21 -0.22 -6.28
C MET A 33 -6.48 0.06 -4.97
N HIS A 34 -6.76 1.18 -4.31
CA HIS A 34 -6.15 1.55 -3.02
C HIS A 34 -6.44 0.51 -1.95
N HIS A 35 -7.70 0.05 -1.86
CA HIS A 35 -8.08 -1.03 -0.95
C HIS A 35 -7.31 -2.32 -1.24
N ALA A 36 -7.15 -2.69 -2.51
CA ALA A 36 -6.39 -3.88 -2.89
C ALA A 36 -4.89 -3.76 -2.56
N PHE A 37 -4.29 -2.57 -2.71
CA PHE A 37 -2.90 -2.31 -2.33
C PHE A 37 -2.67 -2.47 -0.83
N ARG A 38 -3.48 -1.80 0.00
CA ARG A 38 -3.40 -1.90 1.46
C ARG A 38 -3.54 -3.34 1.93
N ARG A 39 -4.60 -4.01 1.48
CA ARG A 39 -4.90 -5.42 1.79
C ARG A 39 -3.75 -6.35 1.46
N ASP A 40 -3.13 -6.21 0.29
CA ASP A 40 -2.08 -7.12 -0.13
C ASP A 40 -0.74 -6.82 0.55
N LEU A 41 -0.38 -5.57 0.82
CA LEU A 41 0.81 -5.23 1.62
C LEU A 41 0.70 -5.73 3.06
N ASP A 42 -0.47 -5.61 3.69
CA ASP A 42 -0.72 -6.22 5.01
C ASP A 42 -0.50 -7.74 4.98
N ARG A 43 -1.02 -8.41 3.94
CA ARG A 43 -0.85 -9.85 3.75
C ARG A 43 0.61 -10.23 3.48
N PHE A 44 1.36 -9.44 2.71
CA PHE A 44 2.80 -9.69 2.50
C PHE A 44 3.59 -9.50 3.79
N ALA A 45 3.36 -8.40 4.51
CA ALA A 45 4.03 -8.13 5.78
C ALA A 45 3.81 -9.27 6.79
N ALA A 46 2.57 -9.78 6.89
CA ALA A 46 2.26 -10.94 7.71
C ALA A 46 2.94 -12.22 7.20
N ALA A 47 2.88 -12.49 5.90
CA ALA A 47 3.44 -13.70 5.31
C ALA A 47 4.96 -13.78 5.44
N VAL A 48 5.70 -12.69 5.21
CA VAL A 48 7.17 -12.67 5.33
C VAL A 48 7.59 -13.00 6.77
N ARG A 49 6.90 -12.46 7.77
CA ARG A 49 7.17 -12.76 9.20
C ARG A 49 6.84 -14.20 9.57
N ALA A 50 5.72 -14.71 9.08
CA ALA A 50 5.23 -16.05 9.44
C ALA A 50 5.96 -17.19 8.71
N THR A 51 6.53 -16.92 7.54
CA THR A 51 7.15 -17.97 6.69
C THR A 51 8.54 -18.34 7.23
N PRO A 52 8.80 -19.61 7.58
CA PRO A 52 10.14 -20.06 7.93
C PRO A 52 11.09 -19.94 6.73
N PRO A 53 12.37 -19.57 6.91
CA PRO A 53 13.33 -19.47 5.80
C PRO A 53 13.42 -20.75 4.98
N GLN A 54 13.38 -21.93 5.62
CA GLN A 54 13.49 -23.22 4.95
C GLN A 54 12.33 -23.56 3.98
N ASP A 55 11.20 -22.83 4.03
CA ASP A 55 10.07 -23.10 3.14
C ASP A 55 10.26 -22.48 1.75
N ALA A 56 11.19 -23.05 0.99
CA ALA A 56 11.52 -22.58 -0.35
C ALA A 56 10.33 -22.60 -1.33
N ALA A 57 9.31 -23.42 -1.08
CA ALA A 57 8.10 -23.46 -1.92
C ALA A 57 7.24 -22.22 -1.70
N VAL A 58 7.04 -21.83 -0.43
CA VAL A 58 6.32 -20.60 -0.08
C VAL A 58 7.08 -19.37 -0.56
N TRP A 59 8.40 -19.30 -0.39
CA TRP A 59 9.18 -18.15 -0.87
C TRP A 59 9.10 -17.96 -2.38
N ARG A 60 9.14 -19.05 -3.17
CA ARG A 60 8.91 -18.99 -4.62
C ARG A 60 7.49 -18.50 -4.97
N ALA A 61 6.47 -18.96 -4.24
CA ALA A 61 5.10 -18.51 -4.43
C ALA A 61 4.91 -17.02 -4.08
N LEU A 62 5.52 -16.57 -2.98
CA LEU A 62 5.52 -15.17 -2.54
C LEU A 62 6.23 -14.28 -3.54
N ALA A 63 7.41 -14.66 -4.04
CA ALA A 63 8.13 -13.90 -5.05
C ALA A 63 7.33 -13.74 -6.36
N GLY A 64 6.74 -14.83 -6.86
CA GLY A 64 5.88 -14.75 -8.03
C GLY A 64 4.62 -13.91 -7.81
N ARG A 65 4.07 -13.90 -6.59
CA ARG A 65 2.94 -13.02 -6.23
C ARG A 65 3.39 -11.56 -6.15
N TRP A 66 4.54 -11.28 -5.53
CA TRP A 66 5.10 -9.94 -5.43
C TRP A 66 5.33 -9.31 -6.80
N GLN A 67 5.93 -10.05 -7.74
CA GLN A 67 6.14 -9.57 -9.10
C GLN A 67 4.85 -9.10 -9.76
N ARG A 68 3.78 -9.89 -9.70
CA ARG A 68 2.47 -9.49 -10.23
C ARG A 68 1.85 -8.33 -9.47
N PHE A 69 2.00 -8.32 -8.14
CA PHE A 69 1.51 -7.24 -7.29
C PHE A 69 2.19 -5.91 -7.63
N ALA A 70 3.53 -5.86 -7.57
CA ALA A 70 4.34 -4.65 -7.70
C ALA A 70 4.23 -3.98 -9.08
N MET A 71 3.89 -4.73 -10.13
CA MET A 71 3.58 -4.15 -11.44
C MET A 71 2.41 -3.17 -11.39
N VAL A 72 1.43 -3.42 -10.52
CA VAL A 72 0.18 -2.65 -10.46
C VAL A 72 0.37 -1.27 -9.80
N PRO A 73 0.89 -1.13 -8.56
CA PRO A 73 1.13 0.19 -7.97
C PRO A 73 2.17 0.99 -8.77
N HIS A 74 3.22 0.35 -9.31
CA HIS A 74 4.16 1.06 -10.17
C HIS A 74 3.49 1.66 -11.42
N HIS A 75 2.56 0.93 -12.06
CA HIS A 75 1.83 1.47 -13.20
C HIS A 75 0.84 2.58 -12.79
N HIS A 76 0.18 2.42 -11.66
CA HIS A 76 -0.71 3.43 -11.08
C HIS A 76 0.05 4.74 -10.82
N HIS A 77 1.17 4.69 -10.11
CA HIS A 77 2.02 5.85 -9.87
C HIS A 77 2.52 6.47 -11.18
N THR A 78 2.94 5.64 -12.14
CA THR A 78 3.40 6.12 -13.46
C THR A 78 2.30 6.85 -14.22
N THR A 79 1.07 6.34 -14.21
CA THR A 79 -0.06 7.02 -14.86
C THR A 79 -0.42 8.32 -14.14
N GLU A 80 -0.35 8.36 -12.82
CA GLU A 80 -0.57 9.59 -12.07
C GLU A 80 0.45 10.67 -12.41
N ASP A 81 1.74 10.31 -12.37
CA ASP A 81 2.86 11.20 -12.71
C ASP A 81 2.81 11.70 -14.15
N ALA A 82 2.41 10.83 -15.10
CA ALA A 82 2.50 11.11 -16.53
C ALA A 82 1.23 11.74 -17.11
N ASP A 83 0.05 11.35 -16.62
CA ASP A 83 -1.24 11.64 -17.27
C ASP A 83 -2.20 12.44 -16.37
N ILE A 84 -2.30 12.13 -15.07
CA ILE A 84 -3.31 12.75 -14.18
C ILE A 84 -2.81 14.04 -13.56
N TRP A 85 -1.69 14.00 -12.84
CA TRP A 85 -1.21 15.15 -12.09
C TRP A 85 -0.74 16.31 -12.97
N PRO A 86 -0.10 16.10 -14.14
CA PRO A 86 0.20 17.21 -15.05
C PRO A 86 -1.06 17.94 -15.52
N LEU A 87 -2.17 17.22 -15.73
CA LEU A 87 -3.45 17.81 -16.11
C LEU A 87 -4.04 18.63 -14.95
N LEU A 88 -4.02 18.08 -13.73
CA LEU A 88 -4.45 18.81 -12.52
C LEU A 88 -3.61 20.07 -12.29
N LEU A 89 -2.29 19.97 -12.47
CA LEU A 89 -1.38 21.09 -12.30
C LEU A 89 -1.68 22.22 -13.28
N ALA A 90 -1.97 21.88 -14.54
CA ALA A 90 -2.37 22.87 -15.54
C ALA A 90 -3.65 23.63 -15.15
N HIS A 91 -4.64 22.95 -14.59
CA HIS A 91 -5.87 23.58 -14.09
C HIS A 91 -5.64 24.40 -12.80
N ALA A 92 -4.81 23.89 -11.89
CA ALA A 92 -4.42 24.59 -10.67
C ALA A 92 -3.68 25.90 -10.98
N ASP A 93 -2.72 25.87 -11.93
CA ASP A 93 -1.98 27.04 -12.36
C ASP A 93 -2.90 28.11 -12.98
N VAL A 94 -3.84 27.71 -13.84
CA VAL A 94 -4.81 28.63 -14.46
C VAL A 94 -5.74 29.27 -13.41
N SER A 95 -6.10 28.52 -12.36
CA SER A 95 -6.96 29.01 -11.28
C SER A 95 -6.20 29.74 -10.16
N GLY A 96 -4.87 29.73 -10.19
CA GLY A 96 -4.03 30.32 -9.15
C GLY A 96 -4.02 29.56 -7.82
N ASP A 97 -4.36 28.27 -7.83
CA ASP A 97 -4.39 27.42 -6.63
C ASP A 97 -2.98 26.91 -6.29
N ALA A 98 -2.18 27.77 -5.64
CA ALA A 98 -0.82 27.43 -5.24
C ALA A 98 -0.75 26.20 -4.33
N ARG A 99 -1.77 25.96 -3.50
CA ARG A 99 -1.82 24.81 -2.59
C ARG A 99 -1.99 23.50 -3.35
N ALA A 100 -2.80 23.49 -4.41
CA ALA A 100 -2.92 22.34 -5.30
C ALA A 100 -1.57 22.01 -5.95
N CYS A 101 -0.82 23.02 -6.43
CA CYS A 101 0.50 22.82 -7.02
C CYS A 101 1.50 22.24 -6.00
N GLU A 102 1.53 22.75 -4.77
CA GLU A 102 2.36 22.19 -3.68
C GLU A 102 1.98 20.74 -3.35
N THR A 103 0.67 20.45 -3.28
CA THR A 103 0.16 19.10 -3.00
C THR A 103 0.63 18.10 -4.06
N LEU A 104 0.49 18.44 -5.35
CA LEU A 104 0.92 17.57 -6.45
C LEU A 104 2.45 17.38 -6.47
N GLY A 105 3.20 18.42 -6.11
CA GLY A 105 4.66 18.32 -5.94
C GLY A 105 5.05 17.35 -4.82
N ALA A 106 4.34 17.37 -3.69
CA ALA A 106 4.55 16.44 -2.58
C ALA A 106 4.24 14.99 -2.99
N MET A 107 3.14 14.77 -3.72
CA MET A 107 2.75 13.45 -4.24
C MET A 107 3.83 12.83 -5.14
N ALA A 108 4.40 13.60 -6.08
CA ALA A 108 5.50 13.13 -6.92
C ALA A 108 6.77 12.79 -6.13
N ALA A 109 7.05 13.50 -5.04
CA ALA A 109 8.16 13.17 -4.15
C ALA A 109 7.92 11.87 -3.36
N GLU A 110 6.67 11.62 -2.95
CA GLU A 110 6.26 10.37 -2.30
C GLU A 110 6.43 9.18 -3.25
N HIS A 111 5.99 9.28 -4.51
CA HIS A 111 6.27 8.27 -5.55
C HIS A 111 7.76 8.01 -5.73
N GLY A 112 8.58 9.07 -5.76
CA GLY A 112 10.03 8.96 -5.83
C GLY A 112 10.67 8.19 -4.66
N THR A 113 9.97 8.06 -3.53
CA THR A 113 10.38 7.27 -2.37
C THR A 113 9.82 5.84 -2.41
N LEU A 114 8.56 5.68 -2.79
CA LEU A 114 7.84 4.40 -2.78
C LEU A 114 8.30 3.44 -3.88
N ASP A 115 8.57 3.95 -5.08
CA ASP A 115 8.96 3.12 -6.22
C ASP A 115 10.29 2.37 -5.99
N PRO A 116 11.35 3.02 -5.46
CA PRO A 116 12.56 2.30 -5.04
C PRO A 116 12.31 1.25 -3.95
N GLN A 117 11.38 1.50 -3.02
CA GLN A 117 11.02 0.54 -1.97
C GLN A 117 10.29 -0.70 -2.54
N LEU A 118 9.39 -0.50 -3.51
CA LEU A 118 8.74 -1.58 -4.26
C LEU A 118 9.77 -2.48 -4.95
N ALA A 119 10.78 -1.88 -5.60
CA ALA A 119 11.87 -2.59 -6.24
C ALA A 119 12.74 -3.35 -5.24
N ALA A 120 13.12 -2.72 -4.12
CA ALA A 120 13.94 -3.33 -3.07
C ALA A 120 13.25 -4.56 -2.45
N CYS A 121 11.96 -4.45 -2.14
CA CYS A 121 11.16 -5.60 -1.68
C CYS A 121 11.16 -6.72 -2.73
N GLY A 122 11.06 -6.38 -4.02
CA GLY A 122 11.13 -7.34 -5.13
C GLY A 122 12.42 -8.13 -5.15
N GLU A 123 13.56 -7.45 -4.98
CA GLU A 123 14.87 -8.11 -4.88
C GLU A 123 15.00 -8.99 -3.64
N GLY A 124 14.46 -8.55 -2.50
CA GLY A 124 14.43 -9.36 -1.28
C GLY A 124 13.60 -10.63 -1.45
N PHE A 125 12.40 -10.55 -2.04
CA PHE A 125 11.59 -11.73 -2.37
C PHE A 125 12.30 -12.66 -3.35
N ALA A 126 12.93 -12.11 -4.40
CA ALA A 126 13.67 -12.90 -5.38
C ALA A 126 14.87 -13.60 -4.75
N THR A 127 15.57 -12.94 -3.83
CA THR A 127 16.67 -13.53 -3.06
C THR A 127 16.19 -14.67 -2.18
N MET A 128 15.12 -14.47 -1.40
CA MET A 128 14.51 -15.53 -0.58
C MET A 128 14.04 -16.73 -1.40
N ALA A 129 13.52 -16.50 -2.61
CA ALA A 129 13.10 -17.58 -3.50
C ALA A 129 14.27 -18.41 -4.06
N ARG A 130 15.45 -17.81 -4.25
CA ARG A 130 16.66 -18.48 -4.77
C ARG A 130 17.52 -19.12 -3.68
N SER A 131 17.75 -18.39 -2.60
CA SER A 131 18.64 -18.77 -1.50
C SER A 131 18.02 -18.30 -0.18
N PRO A 132 17.08 -19.08 0.40
CA PRO A 132 16.42 -18.68 1.63
C PRO A 132 17.41 -18.55 2.79
N ASP A 133 17.35 -17.42 3.49
CA ASP A 133 18.23 -17.10 4.62
C ASP A 133 17.46 -16.31 5.69
N ALA A 134 17.77 -16.56 6.97
CA ALA A 134 17.06 -15.92 8.07
C ALA A 134 17.29 -14.40 8.12
N ARG A 135 18.51 -13.93 7.86
CA ARG A 135 18.83 -12.50 7.90
C ARG A 135 18.21 -11.77 6.71
N VAL A 136 18.20 -12.39 5.54
CA VAL A 136 17.50 -11.85 4.35
C VAL A 136 16.00 -11.77 4.61
N ARG A 137 15.39 -12.79 5.23
CA ARG A 137 13.98 -12.78 5.62
C ARG A 137 13.65 -11.66 6.60
N ASP A 138 14.49 -11.45 7.60
CA ASP A 138 14.28 -10.42 8.62
C ASP A 138 14.38 -9.01 8.01
N ARG A 139 15.38 -8.77 7.15
CA ARG A 139 15.48 -7.51 6.39
C ARG A 139 14.29 -7.28 5.47
N LEU A 140 13.88 -8.30 4.71
CA LEU A 140 12.70 -8.22 3.86
C LEU A 140 11.43 -7.91 4.66
N ALA A 141 11.33 -8.41 5.90
CA ALA A 141 10.19 -8.11 6.77
C ALA A 141 10.14 -6.62 7.17
N GLU A 142 11.30 -6.01 7.42
CA GLU A 142 11.44 -4.57 7.69
C GLU A 142 11.14 -3.73 6.44
N ASP A 143 11.69 -4.12 5.28
CA ASP A 143 11.47 -3.42 4.01
C ASP A 143 9.98 -3.42 3.62
N VAL A 144 9.31 -4.57 3.72
CA VAL A 144 7.87 -4.70 3.42
C VAL A 144 7.01 -3.93 4.42
N ALA A 145 7.39 -3.90 5.71
CA ALA A 145 6.68 -3.10 6.70
C ALA A 145 6.82 -1.59 6.42
N THR A 146 8.02 -1.15 6.06
CA THR A 146 8.30 0.25 5.70
C THR A 146 7.49 0.67 4.47
N LEU A 147 7.51 -0.14 3.41
CA LEU A 147 6.72 0.11 2.21
C LEU A 147 5.22 0.09 2.49
N ARG A 148 4.72 -0.85 3.30
CA ARG A 148 3.31 -0.88 3.73
C ARG A 148 2.92 0.43 4.38
N ASP A 149 3.69 0.88 5.37
CA ASP A 149 3.36 2.09 6.14
C ASP A 149 3.46 3.34 5.26
N GLY A 150 4.50 3.41 4.42
CA GLY A 150 4.65 4.48 3.43
C GLY A 150 3.51 4.54 2.43
N LEU A 151 3.12 3.40 1.83
CA LEU A 151 2.02 3.38 0.87
C LEU A 151 0.69 3.68 1.57
N HIS A 152 0.46 3.21 2.80
CA HIS A 152 -0.75 3.56 3.54
C HIS A 152 -0.86 5.07 3.78
N HIS A 153 0.25 5.72 4.13
CA HIS A 153 0.31 7.17 4.30
C HIS A 153 0.05 7.91 2.98
N HIS A 154 0.74 7.50 1.92
CA HIS A 154 0.59 8.08 0.59
C HIS A 154 -0.86 8.01 0.07
N LEU A 155 -1.47 6.82 0.10
CA LEU A 155 -2.86 6.66 -0.34
C LEU A 155 -3.83 7.48 0.52
N ALA A 156 -3.55 7.65 1.82
CA ALA A 156 -4.37 8.51 2.67
C ALA A 156 -4.23 9.99 2.30
N HIS A 157 -3.01 10.43 1.95
CA HIS A 157 -2.75 11.78 1.50
C HIS A 157 -3.43 12.05 0.14
N GLU A 158 -3.31 11.13 -0.82
CA GLU A 158 -3.99 11.24 -2.11
C GLU A 158 -5.52 11.31 -1.96
N GLU A 159 -6.12 10.39 -1.19
CA GLU A 159 -7.57 10.34 -0.96
C GLU A 159 -8.11 11.62 -0.34
N SER A 160 -7.35 12.24 0.58
CA SER A 160 -7.79 13.42 1.33
C SER A 160 -7.43 14.75 0.68
N ALA A 161 -6.43 14.78 -0.20
CA ALA A 161 -5.93 16.02 -0.80
C ALA A 161 -6.05 16.05 -2.33
N VAL A 162 -5.69 14.98 -3.03
CA VAL A 162 -5.66 14.97 -4.52
C VAL A 162 -7.02 14.66 -5.12
N LEU A 163 -7.74 13.65 -4.61
CA LEU A 163 -9.03 13.30 -5.17
C LEU A 163 -10.07 14.43 -5.07
N PRO A 164 -10.14 15.22 -3.97
CA PRO A 164 -10.95 16.44 -3.94
C PRO A 164 -10.55 17.47 -4.99
N LEU A 165 -9.25 17.68 -5.23
CA LEU A 165 -8.77 18.58 -6.29
C LEU A 165 -9.22 18.08 -7.66
N ALA A 166 -9.16 16.78 -7.91
CA ALA A 166 -9.67 16.19 -9.15
C ALA A 166 -11.18 16.43 -9.32
N GLN A 167 -11.98 16.26 -8.27
CA GLN A 167 -13.42 16.56 -8.31
C GLN A 167 -13.71 18.04 -8.63
N GLN A 168 -12.85 18.95 -8.17
CA GLN A 168 -13.01 20.39 -8.35
C GLN A 168 -12.56 20.86 -9.73
N HIS A 169 -11.44 20.34 -10.24
CA HIS A 169 -10.75 20.91 -11.40
C HIS A 169 -11.01 20.15 -12.70
N LEU A 170 -11.28 18.85 -12.66
CA LEU A 170 -11.41 18.04 -13.87
C LEU A 170 -12.87 17.85 -14.29
N SER A 171 -13.09 17.90 -15.59
CA SER A 171 -14.35 17.44 -16.19
C SER A 171 -14.43 15.91 -16.20
N ARG A 172 -15.64 15.37 -16.35
CA ARG A 172 -15.87 13.93 -16.52
C ARG A 172 -15.13 13.34 -17.73
N ALA A 173 -14.98 14.13 -18.80
CA ALA A 173 -14.33 13.68 -20.04
C ALA A 173 -12.80 13.60 -19.87
N GLU A 174 -12.21 14.58 -19.19
CA GLU A 174 -10.80 14.57 -18.81
C GLU A 174 -10.48 13.39 -17.89
N TRP A 175 -11.30 13.18 -16.85
CA TRP A 175 -11.16 12.03 -15.96
C TRP A 175 -11.26 10.70 -16.70
N ALA A 176 -12.28 10.52 -17.54
CA ALA A 176 -12.46 9.29 -18.31
C ALA A 176 -11.27 9.02 -19.25
N THR A 177 -10.68 10.07 -19.83
CA THR A 177 -9.48 9.94 -20.67
C THR A 177 -8.28 9.44 -19.87
N ALA A 178 -8.08 9.99 -18.67
CA ALA A 178 -7.00 9.57 -17.79
C ALA A 178 -7.21 8.14 -17.25
N GLU A 179 -8.44 7.77 -16.89
CA GLU A 179 -8.78 6.40 -16.51
C GLU A 179 -8.54 5.40 -17.66
N ASP A 180 -8.84 5.78 -18.89
CA ASP A 180 -8.61 4.92 -20.05
C ASP A 180 -7.11 4.76 -20.35
N ALA A 181 -6.30 5.80 -20.12
CA ALA A 181 -4.84 5.68 -20.13
C ALA A 181 -4.37 4.71 -19.03
N ALA A 182 -4.86 4.88 -17.79
CA ALA A 182 -4.57 4.00 -16.66
C ALA A 182 -4.92 2.53 -16.96
N LYS A 183 -6.11 2.27 -17.51
CA LYS A 183 -6.57 0.93 -17.88
C LYS A 183 -5.67 0.30 -18.94
N LYS A 184 -5.23 1.06 -19.95
CA LYS A 184 -4.36 0.56 -21.03
C LYS A 184 -2.94 0.29 -20.53
N ALA A 185 -2.44 1.14 -19.65
CA ALA A 185 -1.12 1.06 -19.08
C ALA A 185 -1.05 -0.10 -18.06
N CYS A 186 -2.01 -0.13 -17.13
CA CYS A 186 -2.16 -1.19 -16.14
C CYS A 186 -2.63 -2.52 -16.74
N ALA A 187 -3.08 -2.57 -18.02
CA ALA A 187 -3.54 -3.78 -18.68
C ALA A 187 -2.46 -4.86 -18.62
N PRO A 188 -2.54 -5.80 -17.66
CA PRO A 188 -1.71 -6.97 -17.75
C PRO A 188 -2.24 -7.74 -18.96
N ARG A 189 -1.45 -8.63 -19.54
CA ARG A 189 -1.98 -9.63 -20.49
C ARG A 189 -3.08 -10.53 -19.88
N GLU A 190 -3.43 -10.34 -18.60
CA GLU A 190 -4.36 -11.16 -17.81
C GLU A 190 -5.40 -10.34 -17.01
N PRO A 191 -6.36 -9.65 -17.66
CA PRO A 191 -7.45 -8.96 -16.97
C PRO A 191 -8.27 -9.92 -16.09
N GLY A 192 -8.28 -11.21 -16.43
CA GLY A 192 -8.89 -12.27 -15.63
C GLY A 192 -8.22 -12.54 -14.26
N VAL A 193 -7.04 -11.99 -14.00
CA VAL A 193 -6.40 -11.99 -12.68
C VAL A 193 -6.61 -10.68 -11.95
N LEU A 194 -6.46 -9.55 -12.64
CA LEU A 194 -6.57 -8.21 -12.03
C LEU A 194 -7.96 -7.96 -11.44
N VAL A 195 -9.03 -8.24 -12.20
CA VAL A 195 -10.41 -7.97 -11.77
C VAL A 195 -10.80 -8.72 -10.50
N PRO A 196 -10.67 -10.06 -10.41
CA PRO A 196 -10.99 -10.77 -9.17
C PRO A 196 -10.03 -10.44 -8.02
N TRP A 197 -8.79 -10.02 -8.30
CA TRP A 197 -7.86 -9.56 -7.28
C TRP A 197 -8.28 -8.21 -6.68
N ALA A 198 -8.66 -7.25 -7.51
CA ALA A 198 -9.14 -5.94 -7.07
C ALA A 198 -10.46 -6.09 -6.27
N ALA A 199 -11.33 -7.00 -6.73
CA ALA A 199 -12.60 -7.31 -6.09
C ALA A 199 -12.49 -8.11 -4.77
N ASP A 200 -11.31 -8.67 -4.43
CA ASP A 200 -11.17 -9.52 -3.24
C ASP A 200 -11.38 -8.74 -1.93
N GLY A 201 -12.22 -9.26 -1.04
CA GLY A 201 -12.58 -8.60 0.21
C GLY A 201 -13.62 -7.47 0.11
N LEU A 202 -14.13 -7.16 -1.08
CA LEU A 202 -15.27 -6.24 -1.23
C LEU A 202 -16.59 -6.94 -0.87
N ASP A 203 -17.48 -6.22 -0.18
CA ASP A 203 -18.84 -6.69 0.05
C ASP A 203 -19.72 -6.55 -1.20
N ARG A 204 -20.95 -7.08 -1.14
CA ARG A 204 -21.84 -7.09 -2.31
C ARG A 204 -22.20 -5.68 -2.77
N ALA A 205 -22.45 -4.76 -1.84
CA ALA A 205 -22.82 -3.38 -2.15
C ALA A 205 -21.67 -2.64 -2.86
N SER A 206 -20.46 -2.80 -2.36
CA SER A 206 -19.24 -2.21 -2.94
C SER A 206 -18.94 -2.79 -4.32
N LEU A 207 -19.12 -4.11 -4.52
CA LEU A 207 -18.98 -4.74 -5.83
C LEU A 207 -20.01 -4.22 -6.83
N ASP A 208 -21.28 -4.14 -6.43
CA ASP A 208 -22.34 -3.63 -7.31
C ASP A 208 -22.05 -2.17 -7.70
N ARG A 209 -21.55 -1.34 -6.77
CA ARG A 209 -21.16 0.04 -7.05
C ARG A 209 -19.92 0.16 -7.94
N ALA A 210 -18.86 -0.61 -7.68
CA ALA A 210 -17.65 -0.61 -8.49
C ALA A 210 -17.96 -1.02 -9.94
N PHE A 211 -18.79 -2.05 -10.14
CA PHE A 211 -19.17 -2.49 -11.48
C PHE A 211 -20.17 -1.58 -12.18
N ALA A 212 -20.93 -0.75 -11.45
CA ALA A 212 -21.79 0.26 -12.07
C ALA A 212 -20.97 1.28 -12.86
N GLY A 213 -19.80 1.69 -12.34
CA GLY A 213 -18.85 2.57 -13.03
C GLY A 213 -18.00 1.87 -14.08
N ALA A 214 -17.44 0.70 -13.74
CA ALA A 214 -16.55 -0.03 -14.65
C ALA A 214 -17.27 -0.65 -15.87
N GLY A 215 -18.57 -0.92 -15.77
CA GLY A 215 -19.40 -1.48 -16.84
C GLY A 215 -19.56 -3.01 -16.80
N PRO A 216 -20.52 -3.56 -17.58
CA PRO A 216 -20.97 -4.94 -17.47
C PRO A 216 -19.89 -5.98 -17.85
N VAL A 217 -18.92 -5.61 -18.69
CA VAL A 217 -17.82 -6.50 -19.10
C VAL A 217 -16.99 -6.93 -17.89
N PHE A 218 -16.67 -6.01 -16.97
CA PHE A 218 -15.92 -6.32 -15.75
C PHE A 218 -16.70 -7.24 -14.81
N ARG A 219 -18.03 -7.07 -14.71
CA ARG A 219 -18.90 -7.96 -13.93
C ARG A 219 -18.91 -9.38 -14.47
N ILE A 220 -18.98 -9.54 -15.80
CA ILE A 220 -18.93 -10.85 -16.46
C ILE A 220 -17.55 -11.49 -16.22
N LEU A 221 -16.48 -10.73 -16.46
CA LEU A 221 -15.12 -11.20 -16.26
C LEU A 221 -14.89 -11.68 -14.82
N TYR A 222 -15.29 -10.87 -13.82
CA TYR A 222 -15.24 -11.26 -12.41
C TYR A 222 -15.97 -12.58 -12.15
N ARG A 223 -17.20 -12.74 -12.65
CA ARG A 223 -17.99 -13.97 -12.44
C ARG A 223 -17.28 -15.20 -13.01
N LEU A 224 -16.65 -15.06 -14.19
CA LEU A 224 -15.94 -16.16 -14.86
C LEU A 224 -14.62 -16.51 -14.18
N THR A 225 -13.95 -15.55 -13.54
CA THR A 225 -12.57 -15.75 -13.06
C THR A 225 -12.44 -15.87 -11.54
N ARG A 226 -13.40 -15.37 -10.76
CA ARG A 226 -13.36 -15.39 -9.28
C ARG A 226 -13.10 -16.76 -8.68
N GLY A 227 -13.68 -17.83 -9.24
CA GLY A 227 -13.47 -19.19 -8.74
C GLY A 227 -12.07 -19.74 -9.01
N ARG A 228 -11.45 -19.35 -10.14
CA ARG A 228 -10.06 -19.70 -10.43
C ARG A 228 -9.09 -18.88 -9.58
N PHE A 229 -9.41 -17.61 -9.33
CA PHE A 229 -8.66 -16.74 -8.43
C PHE A 229 -8.67 -17.26 -7.00
N ALA A 230 -9.85 -17.54 -6.43
CA ALA A 230 -9.99 -18.08 -5.07
C ALA A 230 -9.18 -19.37 -4.87
N ARG A 231 -9.30 -20.33 -5.79
CA ARG A 231 -8.52 -21.59 -5.74
C ARG A 231 -7.00 -21.36 -5.75
N ARG A 232 -6.51 -20.36 -6.49
CA ARG A 232 -5.08 -19.99 -6.49
C ARG A 232 -4.68 -19.35 -5.17
N ALA A 233 -5.50 -18.45 -4.63
CA ALA A 233 -5.26 -17.81 -3.33
C ALA A 233 -5.25 -18.84 -2.20
N ASP A 234 -6.19 -19.78 -2.20
CA ASP A 234 -6.28 -20.87 -1.23
C ASP A 234 -5.07 -21.80 -1.33
N ARG A 235 -4.60 -22.13 -2.54
CA ARG A 235 -3.39 -22.95 -2.71
C ARG A 235 -2.16 -22.31 -2.07
N VAL A 236 -2.01 -20.99 -2.20
CA VAL A 236 -0.91 -20.26 -1.55
C VAL A 236 -1.08 -20.23 -0.04
N ARG A 237 -2.31 -20.02 0.46
CA ARG A 237 -2.61 -20.07 1.90
C ARG A 237 -2.33 -21.45 2.50
N LEU A 238 -2.67 -22.53 1.79
CA LEU A 238 -2.37 -23.90 2.18
C LEU A 238 -0.86 -24.18 2.15
N GLN A 239 -0.14 -23.62 1.19
CA GLN A 239 1.33 -23.72 1.14
C GLN A 239 1.98 -23.01 2.33
N GLN A 240 1.42 -21.89 2.80
CA GLN A 240 1.93 -21.16 3.97
C GLN A 240 1.76 -21.91 5.31
N GLY A 241 0.98 -23.00 5.35
CA GLY A 241 0.66 -23.73 6.57
C GLY A 241 -0.15 -22.89 7.60
N PRO A 242 -0.63 -23.49 8.70
CA PRO A 242 -1.13 -22.71 9.82
C PRO A 242 0.03 -21.89 10.43
N PRO A 243 -0.21 -20.67 10.94
CA PRO A 243 0.83 -19.92 11.64
C PRO A 243 1.40 -20.78 12.77
N CYS A 244 2.73 -20.81 12.89
CA CYS A 244 3.38 -21.50 14.00
C CYS A 244 2.80 -20.92 15.31
N PRO A 245 2.28 -21.76 16.23
CA PRO A 245 1.80 -21.25 17.51
C PRO A 245 2.95 -20.49 18.20
N PRO A 246 2.65 -19.40 18.92
CA PRO A 246 3.69 -18.69 19.66
C PRO A 246 4.41 -19.70 20.57
N PRO A 247 5.74 -19.55 20.78
CA PRO A 247 6.44 -20.41 21.72
C PRO A 247 5.70 -20.36 23.05
N LEU A 248 5.38 -21.54 23.60
CA LEU A 248 4.81 -21.65 24.93
C LEU A 248 5.77 -20.89 25.85
N VAL A 249 5.29 -19.78 26.40
CA VAL A 249 6.00 -19.11 27.48
C VAL A 249 5.99 -20.12 28.62
N GLU A 250 7.08 -20.86 28.80
CA GLU A 250 7.30 -21.62 30.01
C GLU A 250 7.26 -20.60 31.14
N GLY A 251 6.15 -20.58 31.89
CA GLY A 251 6.05 -19.83 33.13
C GLY A 251 7.21 -20.22 34.04
N PRO A 252 7.56 -19.37 35.02
CA PRO A 252 8.67 -19.65 35.92
C PRO A 252 8.49 -21.05 36.52
N ARG A 253 9.49 -21.93 36.31
CA ARG A 253 9.50 -23.25 36.97
C ARG A 253 9.36 -23.02 38.47
N PRO A 254 8.46 -23.74 39.15
CA PRO A 254 8.36 -23.65 40.60
C PRO A 254 9.73 -23.99 41.21
N PRO A 255 10.16 -23.28 42.26
CA PRO A 255 11.46 -23.54 42.87
C PRO A 255 11.51 -24.98 43.39
N HIS A 256 12.65 -25.63 43.16
CA HIS A 256 12.95 -26.94 43.74
C HIS A 256 12.87 -26.85 45.27
N PRO A 257 12.28 -27.85 45.96
CA PRO A 257 12.20 -27.87 47.43
C PRO A 257 13.56 -28.27 48.00
N SER A 258 14.51 -27.35 47.99
CA SER A 258 15.80 -27.49 48.65
C SER A 258 16.45 -26.12 48.74
N GLN A 259 15.96 -25.30 49.67
CA GLN A 259 16.72 -24.25 50.38
C GLN A 259 15.76 -23.52 51.32
N ALA A 260 15.45 -24.18 52.43
CA ALA A 260 15.06 -23.51 53.65
C ALA A 260 16.25 -23.62 54.61
N ARG A 261 16.96 -22.51 54.84
CA ARG A 261 17.40 -22.02 56.17
C ARG A 261 18.42 -20.89 56.07
N ASP A 262 18.32 -20.03 57.10
CA ASP A 262 19.14 -18.89 57.51
C ASP A 262 19.18 -17.71 56.54
N GLY A 263 18.58 -16.56 56.83
CA GLY A 263 18.57 -15.85 58.11
C GLY A 263 19.61 -14.73 58.02
N THR A 264 19.16 -13.47 58.05
CA THR A 264 19.69 -12.34 58.84
C THR A 264 19.17 -11.02 58.24
N LEU A 265 18.52 -10.24 59.09
CA LEU A 265 18.10 -8.86 58.86
C LEU A 265 19.34 -7.95 58.68
N GLN A 266 19.35 -7.11 57.65
CA GLN A 266 20.18 -5.90 57.67
C GLN A 266 19.44 -4.74 57.01
N GLU A 267 19.18 -3.72 57.83
CA GLU A 267 18.63 -2.43 57.45
C GLU A 267 19.55 -1.65 56.51
N GLY A 268 18.91 -0.80 55.70
CA GLY A 268 19.44 0.49 55.32
C GLY A 268 20.18 0.54 53.99
N ARG A 269 19.54 1.18 52.99
CA ARG A 269 20.05 2.41 52.33
C ARG A 269 19.23 2.69 51.05
N GLN A 270 18.44 3.75 51.07
CA GLN A 270 17.79 4.29 49.87
C GLN A 270 18.84 4.83 48.88
N PRO A 271 18.75 4.51 47.57
CA PRO A 271 19.43 5.27 46.53
C PRO A 271 18.49 6.35 45.95
N ARG A 272 19.07 7.54 45.82
CA ARG A 272 18.50 8.78 45.30
C ARG A 272 18.10 8.65 43.82
N LEU A 273 16.96 9.26 43.47
CA LEU A 273 16.55 9.55 42.09
C LEU A 273 17.45 10.64 41.48
N PRO A 274 17.98 10.47 40.25
CA PRO A 274 18.55 11.59 39.52
C PRO A 274 17.48 12.45 38.84
N ARG A 275 17.74 13.75 38.89
CA ARG A 275 16.92 14.89 38.44
C ARG A 275 16.67 14.91 36.93
N LYS A 276 15.50 15.46 36.57
CA LYS A 276 15.11 15.91 35.23
C LYS A 276 16.12 16.92 34.67
N ALA A 277 16.58 16.70 33.45
CA ALA A 277 17.25 17.71 32.64
C ALA A 277 16.26 18.28 31.61
N SER A 278 16.13 19.61 31.63
CA SER A 278 15.26 20.40 30.77
C SER A 278 15.74 20.39 29.31
N VAL A 279 14.81 20.22 28.38
CA VAL A 279 15.03 20.43 26.95
C VAL A 279 14.81 21.91 26.66
N THR A 280 15.88 22.62 26.31
CA THR A 280 15.79 23.98 25.77
C THR A 280 15.67 23.87 24.25
N SER A 281 14.56 24.40 23.75
CA SER A 281 14.25 24.56 22.33
C SER A 281 15.06 25.73 21.76
N THR A 282 15.73 25.52 20.63
CA THR A 282 16.25 26.60 19.79
C THR A 282 15.97 26.23 18.34
N ALA A 283 15.02 26.96 17.75
CA ALA A 283 14.71 26.95 16.34
C ALA A 283 15.79 27.74 15.58
N THR A 284 16.35 27.14 14.55
CA THR A 284 17.16 27.85 13.54
C THR A 284 16.52 27.62 12.19
N LEU A 285 15.96 28.71 11.65
CA LEU A 285 15.53 28.88 10.27
C LEU A 285 16.71 28.62 9.33
N LEU A 286 16.50 27.78 8.31
CA LEU A 286 17.44 27.65 7.18
C LEU A 286 16.65 27.76 5.88
N ASP A 287 17.03 28.80 5.14
CA ASP A 287 16.54 29.20 3.82
C ASP A 287 16.67 28.11 2.76
N CYS A 288 15.72 28.15 1.82
CA CYS A 288 15.62 27.31 0.63
C CYS A 288 16.40 27.92 -0.55
N PRO A 289 17.28 27.18 -1.25
CA PRO A 289 17.85 27.62 -2.53
C PRO A 289 17.05 27.13 -3.75
N PRO A 290 17.12 27.82 -4.90
CA PRO A 290 16.22 27.65 -6.03
C PRO A 290 16.50 26.43 -6.92
N SER A 291 15.41 25.95 -7.53
CA SER A 291 15.30 24.82 -8.46
C SER A 291 16.14 24.99 -9.74
N THR A 292 17.03 24.02 -10.00
CA THR A 292 17.64 23.81 -11.32
C THR A 292 17.03 22.60 -12.01
N ARG A 293 16.37 22.90 -13.12
CA ARG A 293 15.74 22.02 -14.10
C ARG A 293 16.77 21.05 -14.71
N THR A 294 16.72 19.77 -14.39
CA THR A 294 17.48 18.71 -15.10
C THR A 294 16.56 17.92 -16.04
N ALA A 295 16.91 17.95 -17.33
CA ALA A 295 16.27 17.18 -18.39
C ALA A 295 16.37 15.68 -18.13
N LYS A 296 15.22 14.97 -18.15
CA LYS A 296 15.16 13.50 -18.02
C LYS A 296 15.48 12.88 -19.38
N ALA A 297 16.63 12.19 -19.45
CA ALA A 297 17.00 11.34 -20.56
C ALA A 297 16.01 10.16 -20.65
N ARG A 298 15.49 9.89 -21.86
CA ARG A 298 14.69 8.69 -22.15
C ARG A 298 15.64 7.48 -22.17
N SER A 299 15.52 6.57 -21.20
CA SER A 299 16.13 5.23 -21.30
C SER A 299 15.23 4.28 -22.09
N PRO A 300 15.74 3.52 -23.07
CA PRO A 300 14.99 2.51 -23.80
C PRO A 300 15.21 1.14 -23.15
N CYS A 301 14.36 0.76 -22.21
CA CYS A 301 14.28 -0.62 -21.73
C CYS A 301 12.83 -1.09 -21.80
N GLY A 302 12.47 -1.72 -22.91
CA GLY A 302 11.29 -2.56 -22.96
C GLY A 302 11.50 -3.80 -22.07
N PRO A 303 10.49 -4.29 -21.34
CA PRO A 303 10.65 -5.47 -20.51
C PRO A 303 10.76 -6.74 -21.39
N PRO A 304 11.52 -7.76 -20.97
CA PRO A 304 11.63 -9.01 -21.70
C PRO A 304 10.30 -9.78 -21.64
N SER A 305 9.98 -10.42 -22.76
CA SER A 305 8.87 -11.36 -22.89
C SER A 305 9.16 -12.66 -22.13
N TRP A 306 8.41 -12.93 -21.05
CA TRP A 306 8.22 -14.25 -20.45
C TRP A 306 6.77 -14.39 -19.97
#